data_AF-A0A520CDK7-F1
#
_entry.id   AF-A0A520CDK7-F1
#
_cell.length_a   1.000
_cell.length_b   1.000
_cell.length_c   1.000
_cell.angle_alpha   90.00
_cell.angle_beta   90.00
_cell.angle_gamma   90.00
#
_symmetry.space_group_name_H-M   'P 1'
#
loop_
_entity.id
_entity.type
_entity.pdbx_description
1 polymer ?
#
loop_
_entity_poly.entity_id
_entity_poly.type
_entity_poly.pdbx_seq_one_letter_code
_entity_poly.pdbx_strand_id
1 'polypeptide(L)'
;VLKGDMSLVGPRPLLVEYLPLYDKFQNRRHEVKPGITGWAQVNGRNAISWADKFKYDVWYVENISFALDIKILFLTVFKIFKSEGISAQGSATMPKFTGGGNH
;
A
#
# COMPACT_ATOMS: atom_id res chain seq x y z
N VAL A 1 3.07 14.85 -3.49
CA VAL A 1 3.57 15.46 -2.24
C VAL A 1 3.77 16.95 -2.43
N LEU A 2 4.78 17.40 -3.18
CA LEU A 2 5.05 18.84 -3.41
C LEU A 2 3.93 19.60 -4.14
N LYS A 3 3.11 18.91 -4.94
CA LYS A 3 1.93 19.47 -5.63
C LYS A 3 0.60 19.24 -4.90
N GLY A 4 0.61 18.56 -3.75
CA GLY A 4 -0.61 18.27 -2.98
C GLY A 4 -1.38 17.01 -3.38
N ASP A 5 -1.10 16.40 -4.54
CA ASP A 5 -1.81 15.21 -5.08
C ASP A 5 -1.50 13.88 -4.36
N MET A 6 -0.45 13.86 -3.54
CA MET A 6 -0.02 12.67 -2.80
C MET A 6 0.48 13.07 -1.41
N SER A 7 0.44 12.12 -0.48
CA SER A 7 1.04 12.16 0.85
C SER A 7 2.38 11.41 0.88
N LEU A 8 3.17 11.59 1.94
CA LEU A 8 4.32 10.72 2.23
C LEU A 8 3.83 9.31 2.61
N VAL A 9 2.80 9.25 3.45
CA VAL A 9 2.20 8.02 3.96
C VAL A 9 0.76 7.89 3.44
N GLY A 10 0.42 6.71 2.95
CA GLY A 10 -0.89 6.38 2.41
C GLY A 10 -0.87 5.12 1.53
N PRO A 11 -2.06 4.63 1.10
CA PRO A 11 -2.15 3.53 0.14
C PRO A 11 -1.37 3.85 -1.14
N ARG A 12 -0.59 2.88 -1.65
CA ARG A 12 0.20 3.10 -2.86
C ARG A 12 -0.72 3.34 -4.06
N PRO A 13 -0.44 4.31 -4.96
CA PRO A 13 -1.20 4.43 -6.19
C PRO A 13 -1.10 3.12 -7.00
N LEU A 14 -2.25 2.68 -7.52
CA LEU A 14 -2.35 1.53 -8.41
C LEU A 14 -2.83 2.00 -9.79
N LEU A 15 -2.78 1.10 -10.77
CA LEU A 15 -3.18 1.42 -12.14
C LEU A 15 -4.65 1.82 -12.20
N VAL A 16 -4.96 2.86 -12.99
CA VAL A 16 -6.33 3.38 -13.17
C VAL A 16 -7.28 2.30 -13.71
N GLU A 17 -6.77 1.33 -14.48
CA GLU A 17 -7.53 0.19 -14.98
C GLU A 17 -8.13 -0.71 -13.87
N TYR A 18 -7.68 -0.57 -12.61
CA TYR A 18 -8.23 -1.32 -11.48
C TYR A 18 -9.46 -0.68 -10.85
N LEU A 19 -9.75 0.59 -11.15
CA LEU A 19 -10.94 1.29 -10.62
C LEU A 19 -12.25 0.50 -10.80
N PRO A 20 -12.57 -0.07 -11.98
CA PRO A 20 -13.80 -0.86 -12.14
C PRO A 20 -13.76 -2.23 -11.45
N LEU A 21 -12.61 -2.69 -10.98
CA LEU A 21 -12.43 -4.00 -10.36
C LEU A 21 -12.60 -3.98 -8.83
N TYR A 22 -12.67 -2.78 -8.23
CA TYR A 22 -12.81 -2.64 -6.78
C TYR A 22 -14.24 -2.91 -6.32
N ASP A 23 -14.36 -3.72 -5.27
CA ASP A 23 -15.58 -3.76 -4.48
C ASP A 23 -15.70 -2.50 -3.57
N LYS A 24 -16.83 -2.39 -2.86
CA LYS A 24 -17.08 -1.26 -1.95
C LYS A 24 -16.02 -1.12 -0.86
N PHE A 25 -15.48 -2.22 -0.35
CA PHE A 25 -14.48 -2.20 0.71
C PHE A 25 -13.12 -1.74 0.16
N GLN A 26 -12.67 -2.33 -0.94
CA GLN A 26 -11.40 -2.02 -1.58
C GLN A 26 -11.36 -0.56 -2.05
N ASN A 27 -12.48 -0.01 -2.53
CA ASN A 27 -12.55 1.38 -3.00
C ASN A 27 -12.30 2.40 -1.87
N ARG A 28 -12.52 2.03 -0.60
CA ARG A 28 -12.26 2.89 0.55
C ARG A 28 -10.79 3.32 0.67
N ARG A 29 -9.86 2.59 0.06
CA ARG A 29 -8.45 3.01 -0.03
C ARG A 29 -8.25 4.40 -0.64
N HIS A 30 -9.23 4.90 -1.40
CA HIS A 30 -9.21 6.21 -2.04
C HIS A 30 -9.79 7.34 -1.16
N GLU A 31 -10.26 7.04 0.06
CA GLU A 31 -10.74 8.05 1.02
C GLU A 31 -9.61 8.95 1.56
N VAL A 32 -8.34 8.53 1.38
CA VAL A 32 -7.15 9.31 1.75
C VAL A 32 -6.22 9.48 0.56
N LYS A 33 -5.34 10.50 0.62
CA LYS A 33 -4.38 10.75 -0.45
C LYS A 33 -3.43 9.55 -0.61
N PRO A 34 -3.08 9.17 -1.85
CA PRO A 34 -2.11 8.10 -2.09
C PRO A 34 -0.73 8.47 -1.51
N GLY A 35 0.00 7.46 -1.04
CA GLY A 35 1.28 7.61 -0.35
C GLY A 35 2.49 7.11 -1.14
N ILE A 36 3.67 7.64 -0.82
CA ILE A 36 4.96 7.08 -1.27
C ILE A 36 5.21 5.74 -0.56
N THR A 37 5.03 5.73 0.76
CA THR A 37 5.01 4.54 1.62
C THR A 37 3.64 4.40 2.31
N GLY A 38 3.41 3.29 3.01
CA GLY A 38 2.12 2.98 3.61
C GLY A 38 2.16 1.69 4.40
N TRP A 39 1.04 1.39 5.08
CA TRP A 39 0.93 0.23 5.96
C TRP A 39 1.17 -1.09 5.23
N ALA A 40 0.63 -1.26 4.02
CA ALA A 40 0.87 -2.44 3.20
C ALA A 40 2.35 -2.58 2.78
N GLN A 41 3.02 -1.46 2.47
CA GLN A 41 4.43 -1.43 2.09
C GLN A 41 5.33 -1.91 3.23
N VAL A 42 5.05 -1.51 4.48
CA VAL A 42 5.85 -1.93 5.64
C VAL A 42 5.46 -3.29 6.19
N ASN A 43 4.28 -3.84 5.88
CA ASN A 43 3.87 -5.17 6.38
C ASN A 43 4.02 -6.32 5.38
N GLY A 44 4.48 -6.08 4.15
CA GLY A 44 4.75 -7.18 3.21
C GLY A 44 5.05 -6.77 1.78
N ARG A 45 4.65 -5.57 1.37
CA ARG A 45 4.93 -4.99 0.04
C ARG A 45 4.43 -5.89 -1.09
N ASN A 46 5.32 -6.59 -1.78
CA ASN A 46 4.99 -7.47 -2.91
C ASN A 46 4.88 -8.95 -2.50
N ALA A 47 5.21 -9.28 -1.24
CA ALA A 47 5.16 -10.64 -0.71
C ALA A 47 3.79 -11.01 -0.11
N ILE A 48 2.81 -10.11 -0.18
CA ILE A 48 1.45 -10.32 0.33
C ILE A 48 0.45 -10.41 -0.83
N SER A 49 -0.67 -11.07 -0.59
CA SER A 49 -1.75 -11.20 -1.56
C SER A 49 -2.43 -9.84 -1.85
N TRP A 50 -3.19 -9.76 -2.95
CA TRP A 50 -4.04 -8.59 -3.22
C TRP A 50 -5.06 -8.36 -2.10
N ALA A 51 -5.67 -9.42 -1.57
CA ALA A 51 -6.63 -9.33 -0.48
C ALA A 51 -6.01 -8.71 0.77
N ASP A 52 -4.81 -9.16 1.18
CA ASP A 52 -4.14 -8.62 2.36
C ASP A 52 -3.66 -7.18 2.14
N LYS A 53 -3.21 -6.87 0.93
CA LYS A 53 -2.85 -5.50 0.55
C LYS A 53 -4.02 -4.55 0.69
N PHE A 54 -5.21 -4.91 0.20
CA PHE A 54 -6.40 -4.06 0.35
C PHE A 54 -6.87 -3.99 1.80
N LYS A 55 -6.81 -5.09 2.56
CA LYS A 55 -7.08 -5.05 4.00
C LYS A 55 -6.17 -4.06 4.71
N TYR A 56 -4.87 -4.06 4.41
CA TYR A 56 -3.92 -3.10 5.00
C TYR A 56 -4.15 -1.67 4.54
N ASP A 57 -4.49 -1.45 3.27
CA ASP A 57 -4.81 -0.12 2.74
C ASP A 57 -6.05 0.46 3.44
N VAL A 58 -7.13 -0.33 3.58
CA VAL A 58 -8.38 0.11 4.25
C VAL A 58 -8.17 0.25 5.75
N TRP A 59 -7.41 -0.66 6.38
CA TRP A 59 -7.07 -0.52 7.81
C TRP A 59 -6.33 0.78 8.08
N TYR A 60 -5.41 1.19 7.19
CA TYR A 60 -4.73 2.47 7.32
C TYR A 60 -5.71 3.64 7.24
N VAL A 61 -6.66 3.62 6.29
CA VAL A 61 -7.70 4.65 6.18
C VAL A 61 -8.49 4.79 7.49
N GLU A 62 -8.84 3.67 8.13
CA GLU A 62 -9.61 3.65 9.37
C GLU A 62 -8.81 4.05 10.62
N ASN A 63 -7.49 3.90 10.60
CA ASN A 63 -6.62 4.07 11.77
C ASN A 63 -5.60 5.22 11.60
N ILE A 64 -5.77 6.04 10.56
CA ILE A 64 -4.84 7.11 10.23
C ILE A 64 -4.67 8.04 11.43
N SER A 65 -3.42 8.21 11.85
CA SER A 65 -3.04 9.09 12.94
C SER A 65 -1.59 9.53 12.78
N PHE A 66 -1.23 10.67 13.35
CA PHE A 66 0.14 11.19 13.29
C PHE A 66 1.16 10.18 13.82
N ALA A 67 0.86 9.52 14.95
CA ALA A 67 1.74 8.51 15.54
C ALA A 67 1.93 7.29 14.61
N LEU A 68 0.87 6.85 13.93
CA LEU A 68 0.95 5.77 12.95
C LEU A 68 1.82 6.16 11.75
N ASP A 69 1.69 7.39 11.24
CA ASP A 69 2.51 7.86 10.12
C ASP A 69 3.99 7.89 10.47
N ILE A 70 4.36 8.39 11.66
CA ILE A 70 5.74 8.36 12.15
C ILE A 70 6.27 6.92 12.25
N LYS A 71 5.45 5.99 12.78
CA LYS A 71 5.80 4.56 12.83
C LYS A 71 6.05 3.99 11.43
N ILE A 72 5.20 4.29 10.46
CA ILE A 72 5.35 3.81 9.08
C ILE A 72 6.63 4.37 8.45
N LEU A 73 6.93 5.66 8.64
CA LEU A 73 8.16 6.27 8.14
C LEU A 73 9.41 5.61 8.74
N PHE A 74 9.43 5.38 10.06
CA PHE A 74 10.54 4.69 10.72
C PHE A 74 10.74 3.27 10.20
N LEU A 75 9.66 2.49 10.10
CA LEU A 75 9.72 1.12 9.54
C LEU A 75 10.16 1.10 8.07
N THR A 76 9.79 2.13 7.31
CA THR A 76 10.21 2.27 5.91
C THR A 76 11.72 2.43 5.82
N VAL A 77 12.30 3.34 6.61
CA VAL A 77 13.75 3.57 6.67
C VAL A 77 14.48 2.30 7.11
N PHE A 78 14.02 1.64 8.18
CA PHE A 78 14.61 0.40 8.67
C PHE A 78 14.61 -0.72 7.62
N LYS A 79 13.54 -0.85 6.84
CA LYS A 79 13.43 -1.85 5.77
C LYS A 79 14.37 -1.60 4.61
N ILE A 80 14.63 -0.34 4.27
CA ILE A 80 15.61 0.01 3.22
C ILE A 80 17.00 -0.45 3.65
N PHE A 81 17.44 -0.09 4.86
CA PHE A 81 18.74 -0.52 5.39
C PHE A 81 18.86 -2.05 5.54
N LYS A 82 17.79 -2.74 5.94
CA LYS A 82 17.80 -4.21 5.99
C LYS A 82 17.84 -4.86 4.60
N SER A 83 17.24 -4.22 3.59
CA SER A 83 17.20 -4.72 2.21
C SER A 83 18.52 -4.55 1.48
N GLU A 84 19.35 -3.56 1.83
CA GLU A 84 20.70 -3.38 1.26
C GLU A 84 21.63 -4.56 1.58
N GLY A 85 21.34 -5.35 2.63
CA GLY A 85 22.08 -6.58 2.97
C GLY A 85 21.56 -7.88 2.35
N ILE A 86 20.42 -7.87 1.63
CA ILE A 86 19.77 -9.08 1.10
C ILE A 86 19.36 -8.82 -0.35
N SER A 87 20.30 -8.94 -1.27
CA SER A 87 19.97 -8.93 -2.70
C SER A 87 19.31 -10.26 -3.11
N ALA A 88 18.04 -10.15 -3.52
CA ALA A 88 17.21 -11.05 -4.33
C ALA A 88 16.69 -12.36 -3.71
N GLN A 89 15.35 -12.48 -3.57
CA GLN A 89 14.58 -13.63 -4.08
C GLN A 89 13.07 -13.31 -4.02
N GLY A 90 12.41 -13.27 -5.19
CA GLY A 90 10.94 -13.12 -5.32
C GLY A 90 10.55 -12.07 -6.37
N SER A 91 9.48 -12.37 -7.15
CA SER A 91 8.99 -11.52 -8.24
C SER A 91 8.99 -10.04 -7.85
N ALA A 92 9.69 -9.21 -8.62
CA ALA A 92 9.81 -7.78 -8.35
C ALA A 92 8.45 -7.05 -8.33
N THR A 93 7.40 -7.70 -8.83
CA THR A 93 6.04 -7.14 -8.95
C THR A 93 4.97 -8.17 -8.59
N MET A 94 3.86 -7.69 -8.02
CA MET A 94 2.64 -8.49 -7.82
C MET A 94 1.99 -8.79 -9.17
N PRO A 95 1.29 -9.93 -9.33
CA PRO A 95 0.50 -10.20 -10.53
C PRO A 95 -0.58 -9.13 -10.75
N LYS A 96 -1.06 -9.00 -11.99
CA LYS A 96 -2.14 -8.07 -12.33
C LYS A 96 -3.37 -8.35 -11.46
N PHE A 97 -3.99 -7.28 -10.93
CA PHE A 97 -5.24 -7.42 -10.20
C PHE A 97 -6.38 -7.66 -11.21
N THR A 98 -7.17 -8.70 -10.99
CA THR A 98 -8.26 -9.11 -11.89
C THR A 98 -9.65 -9.02 -11.24
N GLY A 99 -9.77 -8.33 -10.09
CA GLY A 99 -11.01 -8.28 -9.31
C GLY A 99 -11.14 -9.44 -8.31
N GLY A 100 -12.00 -9.25 -7.31
CA GLY A 100 -12.45 -10.35 -6.44
C GLY A 100 -13.51 -11.15 -7.20
N GLY A 101 -13.28 -12.43 -7.47
CA GLY A 101 -14.23 -13.29 -8.18
C GLY A 101 -15.55 -13.38 -7.41
N ASN A 102 -16.51 -12.55 -7.81
CA ASN A 102 -17.96 -12.62 -7.58
C ASN A 102 -18.55 -11.40 -8.32
N HIS A 103 -18.56 -11.47 -9.65
CA HIS A 103 -19.53 -10.72 -10.46
C HIS A 103 -20.83 -11.52 -10.52
#